data_AF-C0W4B2-F1
#
_entry.id   AF-C0W4B2-F1
#
_cell.length_a   1.000
_cell.length_b   1.000
_cell.length_c   1.000
_cell.angle_alpha   90.00
_cell.angle_beta   90.00
_cell.angle_gamma   90.00
#
_symmetry.space_group_name_H-M   'P 1'
#
loop_
_entity.id
_entity.type
_entity.pdbx_description
1 polymer ?
#
loop_
_entity_poly.entity_id
_entity_poly.type
_entity_poly.pdbx_seq_one_letter_code
_entity_poly.pdbx_strand_id
1 'polypeptide(L)'
;MLLDDRGPLAQLRAGRLPRRLVQLLVGLVLLGASQGMMVRSRLGNAPWDVFHQGLSLRSGASIGVVTIAVGVLVLAAWIPLRTWPGLGTVLNAVLIGLSLDWSLAVLPTWNHPEVRIALMIAGVVLNGLAAGMYIGAQLGPGPRDGLMTGLHARTGASIRLVRTGIEVTVVLVGWALGGTIGLGTVVYALAIGPLTQFFLERCIIRLPRPGVKAPGSTVTKQEKPLDG
;
A
#
# COMPACT_ATOMS: atom_id res chain seq x y z
N MET A 1 -9.07 -12.71 -8.71
CA MET A 1 -9.86 -11.52 -9.09
C MET A 1 -9.84 -10.58 -7.90
N LEU A 2 -9.02 -9.53 -7.97
CA LEU A 2 -8.99 -8.44 -7.00
C LEU A 2 -10.26 -7.58 -7.20
N LEU A 3 -10.74 -6.95 -6.14
CA LEU A 3 -12.04 -6.24 -6.13
C LEU A 3 -12.02 -4.83 -6.71
N ASP A 4 -10.95 -4.43 -7.40
CA ASP A 4 -10.65 -3.02 -7.70
C ASP A 4 -11.76 -2.27 -8.46
N ASP A 5 -12.67 -2.97 -9.13
CA ASP A 5 -13.78 -2.37 -9.90
C ASP A 5 -15.08 -2.13 -9.12
N ARG A 6 -15.15 -2.45 -7.82
CA ARG A 6 -16.36 -2.23 -7.02
C ARG A 6 -16.23 -0.99 -6.13
N GLY A 7 -17.23 -0.10 -6.20
CA GLY A 7 -17.29 1.10 -5.35
C GLY A 7 -17.17 0.82 -3.85
N PRO A 8 -16.84 1.82 -3.02
CA PRO A 8 -16.43 1.63 -1.61
C PRO A 8 -17.44 0.84 -0.76
N LEU A 9 -18.75 1.05 -0.98
CA LEU A 9 -19.81 0.31 -0.29
C LEU A 9 -19.81 -1.19 -0.63
N ALA A 10 -19.49 -1.54 -1.87
CA ALA A 10 -19.44 -2.93 -2.30
C ALA A 10 -18.19 -3.64 -1.76
N GLN A 11 -17.09 -2.92 -1.54
CA GLN A 11 -15.89 -3.48 -0.87
C GLN A 11 -16.19 -3.87 0.58
N LEU A 12 -16.96 -3.05 1.31
CA LEU A 12 -17.37 -3.34 2.69
C LEU A 12 -18.33 -4.53 2.77
N ARG A 13 -19.19 -4.70 1.77
CA ARG A 13 -20.19 -5.78 1.71
C ARG A 13 -19.66 -7.11 1.17
N ALA A 14 -18.42 -7.17 0.69
CA ALA A 14 -17.86 -8.37 0.06
C ALA A 14 -17.52 -9.53 1.02
N GLY A 15 -17.89 -9.41 2.30
CA GLY A 15 -17.70 -10.44 3.32
C GLY A 15 -16.33 -10.40 4.00
N ARG A 16 -16.23 -11.13 5.12
CA ARG A 16 -15.01 -11.25 5.96
C ARG A 16 -14.43 -9.89 6.41
N LEU A 17 -15.29 -8.89 6.58
CA LEU A 17 -14.88 -7.51 6.86
C LEU A 17 -14.00 -7.37 8.12
N PRO A 18 -14.31 -7.98 9.28
CA PRO A 18 -13.46 -7.84 10.47
C PRO A 18 -12.03 -8.34 10.23
N ARG A 19 -11.88 -9.51 9.61
CA ARG A 19 -10.56 -10.08 9.26
C ARG A 19 -9.79 -9.16 8.29
N ARG A 20 -10.48 -8.61 7.29
CA ARG A 20 -9.89 -7.69 6.30
C ARG A 20 -9.44 -6.39 6.94
N LEU A 21 -10.25 -5.83 7.85
CA LEU A 21 -9.90 -4.62 8.59
C LEU A 21 -8.68 -4.84 9.49
N VAL A 22 -8.65 -5.92 10.27
CA VAL A 22 -7.49 -6.24 11.11
C VAL A 22 -6.24 -6.42 10.24
N GLN A 23 -6.33 -7.18 9.16
CA GLN A 23 -5.19 -7.40 8.26
C GLN A 23 -4.72 -6.10 7.59
N LEU A 24 -5.65 -5.23 7.19
CA LEU A 24 -5.35 -3.91 6.66
C LEU A 24 -4.61 -3.06 7.69
N LEU A 25 -5.16 -2.91 8.89
CA LEU A 25 -4.58 -2.07 9.95
C LEU A 25 -3.18 -2.55 10.34
N VAL A 26 -3.00 -3.86 10.56
CA VAL A 26 -1.68 -4.44 10.84
C VAL A 26 -0.74 -4.21 9.67
N GLY A 27 -1.18 -4.46 8.43
CA GLY A 27 -0.38 -4.22 7.24
C GLY A 27 0.10 -2.77 7.11
N LEU A 28 -0.78 -1.79 7.36
CA LEU A 28 -0.43 -0.37 7.29
C LEU A 28 0.55 0.07 8.38
N VAL A 29 0.40 -0.45 9.60
CA VAL A 29 1.36 -0.19 10.69
C VAL A 29 2.73 -0.77 10.37
N LEU A 30 2.78 -2.01 9.90
CA LEU A 30 4.03 -2.66 9.49
C LEU A 30 4.68 -1.96 8.28
N LEU A 31 3.87 -1.39 7.38
CA LEU A 31 4.35 -0.59 6.26
C LEU A 31 5.13 0.63 6.77
N GLY A 32 4.52 1.48 7.62
CA GLY A 32 5.23 2.62 8.20
C GLY A 32 6.45 2.22 9.04
N ALA A 33 6.36 1.11 9.78
CA ALA A 33 7.49 0.60 10.55
C ALA A 33 8.67 0.15 9.69
N SER A 34 8.40 -0.59 8.63
CA SER A 34 9.43 -1.01 7.68
C SER A 34 10.13 0.18 7.00
N GLN A 35 9.39 1.25 6.70
CA GLN A 35 9.95 2.49 6.16
C GLN A 35 10.83 3.20 7.20
N GLY A 36 10.40 3.21 8.47
CA GLY A 36 11.19 3.72 9.58
C GLY A 36 12.52 2.98 9.75
N MET A 37 12.52 1.66 9.60
CA MET A 37 13.73 0.83 9.61
C MET A 37 14.69 1.19 8.46
N MET A 38 14.16 1.36 7.24
CA MET A 38 14.98 1.77 6.09
C MET A 38 15.59 3.16 6.30
N VAL A 39 14.80 4.14 6.76
CA VAL A 39 15.29 5.49 7.08
C VAL A 39 16.37 5.44 8.16
N ARG A 40 16.15 4.68 9.24
CA ARG A 40 17.11 4.52 10.35
C ARG A 40 18.38 3.79 9.94
N SER A 41 18.32 2.93 8.93
CA SER A 41 19.51 2.28 8.36
C SER A 41 20.48 3.28 7.74
N ARG A 42 19.99 4.44 7.26
CA ARG A 42 20.78 5.44 6.51
C ARG A 42 21.51 4.84 5.30
N LEU A 43 21.02 3.73 4.74
CA LEU A 43 21.62 3.07 3.58
C LEU A 43 20.85 3.33 2.28
N GLY A 44 19.79 4.15 2.33
CA GLY A 44 18.90 4.45 1.20
C GLY A 44 17.47 4.07 1.53
N ASN A 45 16.53 4.80 0.93
CA ASN A 45 15.10 4.65 1.19
C ASN A 45 14.33 4.10 -0.02
N ALA A 46 13.10 3.65 0.21
CA ALA A 46 12.17 3.34 -0.88
C ALA A 46 11.87 4.60 -1.73
N PRO A 47 11.51 4.46 -3.02
CA PRO A 47 11.42 5.58 -3.97
C PRO A 47 10.67 6.83 -3.46
N TRP A 48 9.48 6.63 -2.91
CA TRP A 48 8.68 7.73 -2.38
C TRP A 48 9.18 8.27 -1.04
N ASP A 49 9.90 7.46 -0.27
CA ASP A 49 10.47 7.90 1.01
C ASP A 49 11.73 8.74 0.79
N VAL A 50 12.42 8.58 -0.35
CA VAL A 50 13.42 9.55 -0.82
C VAL A 50 12.76 10.93 -0.99
N PHE A 51 11.58 10.98 -1.63
CA PHE A 51 10.81 12.20 -1.79
C PHE A 51 10.33 12.79 -0.47
N HIS A 52 9.69 11.98 0.38
CA HIS A 52 9.17 12.44 1.67
C HIS A 52 10.29 12.93 2.59
N GLN A 53 11.42 12.23 2.63
CA GLN A 53 12.58 12.65 3.40
C GLN A 53 13.13 13.97 2.87
N GLY A 54 13.30 14.13 1.55
CA GLY A 54 13.76 15.38 0.95
C GLY A 54 12.85 16.57 1.30
N LEU A 55 11.53 16.39 1.19
CA LEU A 55 10.57 17.43 1.54
C LEU A 55 10.51 17.71 3.06
N SER A 56 10.73 16.70 3.90
CA SER A 56 10.88 16.86 5.35
C SER A 56 12.10 17.72 5.70
N LEU A 57 13.24 17.49 5.04
CA LEU A 57 14.45 18.30 5.23
C LEU A 57 14.27 19.77 4.84
N ARG A 58 13.39 20.06 3.88
CA ARG A 58 13.10 21.43 3.43
C ARG A 58 12.04 22.15 4.26
N SER A 59 11.03 21.43 4.71
CA SER A 59 9.89 22.01 5.44
C SER A 59 10.12 22.06 6.96
N GLY A 60 11.02 21.24 7.49
CA GLY A 60 11.21 21.06 8.94
C GLY A 60 10.14 20.18 9.61
N ALA A 61 9.12 19.75 8.87
CA ALA A 61 8.13 18.79 9.36
C ALA A 61 8.73 17.37 9.41
N SER A 62 8.16 16.51 10.27
CA SER A 62 8.57 15.09 10.33
C SER A 62 8.26 14.36 9.02
N ILE A 63 8.97 13.26 8.75
CA ILE A 63 8.77 12.46 7.53
C ILE A 63 7.35 11.87 7.51
N GLY A 64 6.79 11.49 8.67
CA GLY A 64 5.42 11.02 8.79
C GLY A 64 4.39 12.10 8.43
N VAL A 65 4.53 13.32 8.94
CA VAL A 65 3.64 14.45 8.57
C VAL A 65 3.69 14.73 7.08
N VAL A 66 4.89 14.76 6.50
CA VAL A 66 5.06 14.93 5.04
C VAL A 66 4.41 13.78 4.27
N THR A 67 4.54 12.55 4.74
CA THR A 67 3.92 11.37 4.14
C THR A 67 2.40 11.50 4.09
N ILE A 68 1.78 11.96 5.18
CA ILE A 68 0.33 12.19 5.26
C ILE A 68 -0.08 13.33 4.32
N ALA A 69 0.63 14.45 4.35
CA ALA A 69 0.34 15.61 3.52
C ALA A 69 0.40 15.27 2.03
N VAL A 70 1.46 14.58 1.59
CA VAL A 70 1.59 14.10 0.20
C VAL A 70 0.48 13.10 -0.13
N GLY A 71 0.13 12.18 0.78
CA GLY A 71 -0.99 11.26 0.60
C GLY A 71 -2.33 11.98 0.36
N VAL A 72 -2.61 13.03 1.13
CA VAL A 72 -3.80 13.88 0.97
C VAL A 72 -3.76 14.64 -0.35
N LEU A 73 -2.61 15.20 -0.74
CA LEU A 73 -2.45 15.87 -2.04
C LEU A 73 -2.67 14.93 -3.22
N VAL A 74 -2.15 13.70 -3.14
CA VAL A 74 -2.39 12.68 -4.16
C VAL A 74 -3.86 12.29 -4.22
N LEU A 75 -4.53 12.14 -3.07
CA LEU A 75 -5.97 11.91 -3.01
C LEU A 75 -6.77 13.08 -3.62
N ALA A 76 -6.37 14.33 -3.36
CA ALA A 76 -6.99 15.50 -3.98
C ALA A 76 -6.79 15.51 -5.51
N ALA A 77 -5.63 15.05 -5.99
CA ALA A 77 -5.38 14.89 -7.42
C ALA A 77 -6.26 13.81 -8.08
N TRP A 78 -6.97 12.97 -7.31
CA TRP A 78 -7.97 12.04 -7.84
C TRP A 78 -9.33 12.69 -8.14
N ILE A 79 -9.61 13.87 -7.62
CA ILE A 79 -10.87 14.59 -7.90
C ILE A 79 -11.13 14.69 -9.42
N PRO A 80 -10.16 15.11 -10.26
CA PRO A 80 -10.35 15.06 -11.71
C PRO A 80 -10.46 13.63 -12.25
N LEU A 81 -9.81 12.65 -11.64
CA LEU A 81 -9.84 11.24 -12.07
C LEU A 81 -11.22 10.56 -11.83
N ARG A 82 -12.15 11.21 -11.11
CA ARG A 82 -13.50 10.70 -10.79
C ARG A 82 -13.50 9.30 -10.17
N THR A 83 -12.41 8.95 -9.49
CA THR A 83 -12.24 7.66 -8.83
C THR A 83 -12.47 7.85 -7.33
N TRP A 84 -13.35 7.04 -6.74
CA TRP A 84 -13.68 7.17 -5.32
C TRP A 84 -12.65 6.44 -4.44
N PRO A 85 -12.05 7.11 -3.44
CA PRO A 85 -11.13 6.45 -2.52
C PRO A 85 -11.87 5.42 -1.65
N GLY A 86 -11.27 4.25 -1.48
CA GLY A 86 -11.75 3.24 -0.54
C GLY A 86 -11.34 3.56 0.90
N LEU A 87 -11.91 2.84 1.86
CA LEU A 87 -11.51 2.95 3.27
C LEU A 87 -10.01 2.66 3.45
N GLY A 88 -9.49 1.65 2.73
CA GLY A 88 -8.06 1.32 2.72
C GLY A 88 -7.19 2.45 2.19
N THR A 89 -7.67 3.23 1.23
CA THR A 89 -6.95 4.37 0.64
C THR A 89 -6.75 5.49 1.67
N VAL A 90 -7.82 5.85 2.39
CA VAL A 90 -7.77 6.90 3.42
C VAL A 90 -6.93 6.47 4.61
N LEU A 91 -7.14 5.24 5.09
CA LEU A 91 -6.34 4.70 6.20
C LEU A 91 -4.86 4.59 5.83
N ASN A 92 -4.54 4.22 4.60
CA ASN A 92 -3.16 4.15 4.11
C ASN A 92 -2.49 5.52 4.16
N ALA A 93 -3.15 6.57 3.66
CA ALA A 93 -2.60 7.93 3.65
C ALA A 93 -2.22 8.42 5.06
N VAL A 94 -3.01 8.05 6.09
CA VAL A 94 -2.82 8.53 7.47
C VAL A 94 -1.93 7.59 8.28
N LEU A 95 -2.28 6.31 8.37
CA LEU A 95 -1.64 5.37 9.30
C LEU A 95 -0.18 5.08 8.95
N ILE A 96 0.18 5.12 7.67
CA ILE A 96 1.57 4.91 7.26
C ILE A 96 2.46 6.02 7.83
N GLY A 97 2.06 7.29 7.68
CA GLY A 97 2.85 8.40 8.19
C GLY A 97 2.95 8.40 9.72
N LEU A 98 1.84 8.12 10.42
CA LEU A 98 1.85 7.99 11.89
C LEU A 98 2.77 6.85 12.36
N SER A 99 2.69 5.69 11.71
CA SER A 99 3.49 4.52 12.06
C SER A 99 4.97 4.72 11.73
N LEU A 100 5.27 5.47 10.67
CA LEU A 100 6.64 5.87 10.31
C LEU A 100 7.25 6.75 11.40
N ASP A 101 6.57 7.83 11.82
CA ASP A 101 7.08 8.70 12.89
C ASP A 101 7.20 7.96 14.22
N TRP A 102 6.22 7.12 14.56
CA TRP A 102 6.31 6.27 15.75
C TRP A 102 7.53 5.37 15.70
N SER A 103 7.78 4.73 14.55
CA SER A 103 8.92 3.84 14.36
C SER A 103 10.24 4.58 14.42
N LEU A 104 10.29 5.80 13.88
CA LEU A 104 11.45 6.66 14.05
C LEU A 104 11.63 7.08 15.51
N ALA A 105 10.57 7.32 16.28
CA ALA A 105 10.69 7.69 17.69
C ALA A 105 11.26 6.56 18.55
N VAL A 106 10.90 5.30 18.25
CA VAL A 106 11.32 4.13 19.05
C VAL A 106 12.62 3.48 18.57
N LEU A 107 12.93 3.56 17.26
CA LEU A 107 14.16 2.95 16.73
C LEU A 107 15.37 3.85 16.98
N PRO A 108 16.39 3.36 17.72
CA PRO A 108 17.62 4.11 17.91
C PRO A 108 18.43 4.19 16.61
N THR A 109 19.40 5.11 16.57
CA THR A 109 20.41 5.15 15.50
C THR A 109 21.56 4.23 15.83
N TRP A 110 21.94 3.39 14.87
CA TRP A 110 23.09 2.50 14.98
C TRP A 110 24.20 2.99 14.06
N ASN A 111 25.43 3.04 14.56
CA ASN A 111 26.60 3.41 13.75
C ASN A 111 27.30 2.17 13.16
N HIS A 112 27.08 1.00 13.75
CA HIS A 112 27.59 -0.29 13.30
C HIS A 112 27.06 -0.66 11.90
N PRO A 113 27.93 -0.86 10.90
CA PRO A 113 27.50 -1.12 9.52
C PRO A 113 26.71 -2.42 9.40
N GLU A 114 27.09 -3.47 10.12
CA GLU A 114 26.39 -4.76 10.18
C GLU A 114 24.93 -4.61 10.64
N VAL A 115 24.68 -3.82 11.69
CA VAL A 115 23.33 -3.57 12.20
C VAL A 115 22.51 -2.76 11.18
N ARG A 116 23.11 -1.77 10.52
CA ARG A 116 22.45 -0.97 9.49
C ARG A 116 22.04 -1.82 8.29
N ILE A 117 22.90 -2.73 7.84
CA ILE A 117 22.61 -3.66 6.74
C ILE A 117 21.48 -4.61 7.15
N ALA A 118 21.56 -5.22 8.34
CA ALA A 118 20.51 -6.10 8.84
C ALA A 118 19.16 -5.36 8.96
N LEU A 119 19.17 -4.14 9.48
CA LEU A 119 17.98 -3.29 9.61
C LEU A 119 17.38 -2.92 8.25
N MET A 120 18.22 -2.60 7.26
CA MET A 120 17.78 -2.34 5.89
C MET A 120 17.12 -3.57 5.27
N ILE A 121 17.79 -4.74 5.32
CA ILE A 121 17.24 -5.99 4.77
C ILE A 121 15.93 -6.36 5.45
N ALA A 122 15.89 -6.32 6.78
CA ALA A 122 14.68 -6.59 7.55
C ALA A 122 13.56 -5.59 7.19
N GLY A 123 13.89 -4.32 7.00
CA GLY A 123 12.96 -3.30 6.52
C GLY A 123 12.37 -3.64 5.14
N VAL A 124 13.20 -4.01 4.16
CA VAL A 124 12.73 -4.39 2.81
C VAL A 124 11.82 -5.62 2.86
N VAL A 125 12.20 -6.66 3.60
CA VAL A 125 11.42 -7.90 3.74
C VAL A 125 10.09 -7.63 4.45
N LEU A 126 10.12 -6.88 5.55
CA LEU A 126 8.93 -6.48 6.29
C LEU A 126 8.00 -5.63 5.43
N ASN A 127 8.54 -4.75 4.59
CA ASN A 127 7.75 -3.94 3.67
C ASN A 127 6.99 -4.81 2.66
N GLY A 128 7.65 -5.83 2.09
CA GLY A 128 6.99 -6.78 1.20
C GLY A 128 5.86 -7.55 1.88
N LEU A 129 6.05 -8.00 3.12
CA LEU A 129 5.00 -8.64 3.93
C LEU A 129 3.84 -7.68 4.19
N ALA A 130 4.14 -6.47 4.65
CA ALA A 130 3.17 -5.44 4.94
C ALA A 130 2.34 -5.06 3.71
N ALA A 131 2.98 -4.91 2.54
CA ALA A 131 2.33 -4.69 1.26
C ALA A 131 1.41 -5.86 0.88
N GLY A 132 1.86 -7.11 1.05
CA GLY A 132 1.03 -8.30 0.84
C GLY A 132 -0.21 -8.34 1.74
N MET A 133 -0.08 -7.97 3.01
CA MET A 133 -1.20 -7.86 3.96
C MET A 133 -2.18 -6.75 3.56
N TYR A 134 -1.65 -5.55 3.29
CA TYR A 134 -2.40 -4.36 2.88
C TYR A 134 -3.22 -4.64 1.60
N ILE A 135 -2.56 -5.09 0.53
CA ILE A 135 -3.20 -5.38 -0.76
C ILE A 135 -4.15 -6.58 -0.62
N GLY A 136 -3.73 -7.63 0.10
CA GLY A 136 -4.51 -8.84 0.32
C GLY A 136 -5.83 -8.62 1.05
N ALA A 137 -5.95 -7.53 1.82
CA ALA A 137 -7.19 -7.11 2.48
C ALA A 137 -8.26 -6.62 1.49
N GLN A 138 -7.89 -6.21 0.27
CA GLN A 138 -8.81 -5.82 -0.82
C GLN A 138 -9.81 -4.72 -0.42
N LEU A 139 -9.39 -3.74 0.40
CA LEU A 139 -10.23 -2.63 0.89
C LEU A 139 -9.96 -1.30 0.17
N GLY A 140 -9.39 -1.38 -1.03
CA GLY A 140 -9.08 -0.26 -1.90
C GLY A 140 -7.58 -0.02 -2.09
N PRO A 141 -7.18 0.48 -3.27
CA PRO A 141 -5.78 0.78 -3.61
C PRO A 141 -5.24 1.97 -2.79
N GLY A 142 -3.93 2.11 -2.69
CA GLY A 142 -3.31 3.21 -1.96
C GLY A 142 -3.42 4.49 -2.77
N PRO A 143 -3.24 5.68 -2.17
CA PRO A 143 -3.27 6.95 -2.92
C PRO A 143 -2.34 6.92 -4.15
N ARG A 144 -1.14 6.33 -3.99
CA ARG A 144 -0.15 6.17 -5.06
C ARG A 144 -0.61 5.20 -6.14
N ASP A 145 -1.18 4.07 -5.74
CA ASP A 145 -1.62 3.02 -6.67
C ASP A 145 -2.80 3.49 -7.53
N GLY A 146 -3.76 4.20 -6.94
CA GLY A 146 -4.86 4.73 -7.74
C GLY A 146 -4.51 5.98 -8.55
N LEU A 147 -3.45 6.72 -8.19
CA LEU A 147 -2.89 7.73 -9.11
C LEU A 147 -2.35 7.06 -10.38
N MET A 148 -1.61 5.97 -10.21
CA MET A 148 -1.08 5.17 -11.33
C MET A 148 -2.20 4.58 -12.20
N THR A 149 -3.21 3.95 -11.61
CA THR A 149 -4.32 3.37 -12.40
C THR A 149 -5.22 4.43 -13.03
N GLY A 150 -5.45 5.55 -12.34
CA GLY A 150 -6.21 6.67 -12.90
C GLY A 150 -5.51 7.38 -14.06
N LEU A 151 -4.18 7.57 -13.98
CA LEU A 151 -3.39 8.09 -15.10
C LEU A 151 -3.37 7.13 -16.28
N HIS A 152 -3.24 5.82 -16.04
CA HIS A 152 -3.39 4.80 -17.08
C HIS A 152 -4.76 4.91 -17.76
N ALA A 153 -5.85 4.95 -16.97
CA ALA A 153 -7.22 5.03 -17.50
C ALA A 153 -7.47 6.31 -18.32
N ARG A 154 -6.82 7.43 -17.97
CA ARG A 154 -6.95 8.69 -18.72
C ARG A 154 -6.06 8.81 -19.95
N THR A 155 -4.84 8.28 -19.90
CA THR A 155 -3.83 8.48 -20.96
C THR A 155 -3.73 7.31 -21.94
N GLY A 156 -4.21 6.12 -21.57
CA GLY A 156 -4.00 4.88 -22.31
C GLY A 156 -2.57 4.32 -22.23
N ALA A 157 -1.64 5.03 -21.61
CA ALA A 157 -0.26 4.57 -21.44
C ALA A 157 -0.19 3.34 -20.53
N SER A 158 0.73 2.40 -20.78
CA SER A 158 0.82 1.18 -19.96
C SER A 158 1.05 1.47 -18.46
N ILE A 159 0.46 0.65 -17.58
CA ILE A 159 0.63 0.77 -16.12
C ILE A 159 2.13 0.78 -15.73
N ARG A 160 2.94 -0.04 -16.41
CA ARG A 160 4.39 -0.09 -16.20
C ARG A 160 5.04 1.27 -16.47
N LEU A 161 4.73 1.90 -17.62
CA LEU A 161 5.29 3.19 -17.98
C LEU A 161 4.88 4.28 -16.99
N VAL A 162 3.60 4.34 -16.63
CA VAL A 162 3.09 5.31 -15.65
C VAL A 162 3.78 5.13 -14.29
N ARG A 163 3.86 3.88 -13.80
CA ARG A 163 4.53 3.55 -12.54
C ARG A 163 5.99 3.99 -12.55
N THR A 164 6.74 3.59 -13.58
CA THR A 164 8.16 3.93 -13.69
C THR A 164 8.37 5.44 -13.81
N GLY A 165 7.56 6.14 -14.60
CA GLY A 165 7.65 7.59 -14.73
C GLY A 165 7.43 8.32 -13.40
N ILE A 166 6.39 7.93 -12.65
CA ILE A 166 6.12 8.49 -11.32
C ILE A 166 7.28 8.17 -10.37
N GLU A 167 7.70 6.90 -10.27
CA GLU A 167 8.77 6.46 -9.36
C GLU A 167 10.09 7.17 -9.63
N VAL A 168 10.50 7.28 -10.91
CA VAL A 168 11.72 8.00 -11.29
C VAL A 168 11.60 9.48 -10.94
N THR A 169 10.45 10.11 -11.23
CA THR A 169 10.25 11.53 -10.94
C THR A 169 10.35 11.81 -9.44
N VAL A 170 9.65 11.06 -8.60
CA VAL A 170 9.68 11.30 -7.14
C VAL A 170 11.06 11.01 -6.55
N VAL A 171 11.79 10.02 -7.06
CA VAL A 171 13.15 9.73 -6.62
C VAL A 171 14.10 10.87 -6.99
N LEU A 172 14.06 11.34 -8.23
CA LEU A 172 14.93 12.42 -8.71
C LEU A 172 14.66 13.72 -7.96
N VAL A 173 13.38 14.09 -7.82
CA VAL A 173 12.97 15.29 -7.05
C VAL A 173 13.36 15.12 -5.59
N GLY A 174 13.07 13.97 -4.99
CA GLY A 174 13.44 13.69 -3.60
C GLY A 174 14.93 13.81 -3.33
N TRP A 175 15.74 13.25 -4.22
CA TRP A 175 17.19 13.33 -4.14
C TRP A 175 17.71 14.76 -4.30
N ALA A 176 17.17 15.53 -5.25
CA ALA A 176 17.48 16.95 -5.40
C ALA A 176 17.10 17.78 -4.16
N LEU A 177 16.10 17.35 -3.40
CA LEU A 177 15.70 17.95 -2.13
C LEU A 177 16.53 17.47 -0.92
N GLY A 178 17.48 16.55 -1.11
CA GLY A 178 18.35 16.01 -0.06
C GLY A 178 17.93 14.64 0.49
N GLY A 179 16.94 14.00 -0.12
CA GLY A 179 16.54 12.62 0.18
C GLY A 179 17.68 11.63 -0.10
N THR A 180 17.75 10.56 0.70
CA THR A 180 18.84 9.60 0.65
C THR A 180 18.57 8.48 -0.36
N ILE A 181 19.36 8.44 -1.43
CA ILE A 181 19.49 7.27 -2.31
C ILE A 181 20.75 6.50 -1.92
N GLY A 182 20.65 5.17 -1.86
CA GLY A 182 21.81 4.33 -1.59
C GLY A 182 21.56 2.85 -1.88
N LEU A 183 22.40 1.98 -1.32
CA LEU A 183 22.31 0.53 -1.49
C LEU A 183 20.91 -0.01 -1.11
N GLY A 184 20.31 0.50 -0.04
CA GLY A 184 18.96 0.12 0.38
C GLY A 184 17.90 0.46 -0.67
N THR A 185 18.05 1.55 -1.42
CA THR A 185 17.15 1.92 -2.52
C THR A 185 17.26 0.93 -3.68
N VAL A 186 18.48 0.51 -4.02
CA VAL A 186 18.72 -0.49 -5.07
C VAL A 186 18.17 -1.85 -4.67
N VAL A 187 18.48 -2.30 -3.46
CA VAL A 187 17.94 -3.57 -2.90
C VAL A 187 16.42 -3.54 -2.89
N TYR A 188 15.81 -2.44 -2.46
CA TYR A 188 14.36 -2.28 -2.47
C TYR A 188 13.79 -2.37 -3.88
N ALA A 189 14.36 -1.64 -4.85
CA ALA A 189 13.87 -1.64 -6.23
C ALA A 189 13.89 -3.05 -6.87
N LEU A 190 14.91 -3.85 -6.57
CA LEU A 190 15.06 -5.21 -7.08
C LEU A 190 14.19 -6.23 -6.33
N ALA A 191 14.06 -6.11 -5.01
CA ALA A 191 13.45 -7.13 -4.17
C ALA A 191 11.94 -6.92 -3.93
N ILE A 192 11.46 -5.68 -3.95
CA ILE A 192 10.08 -5.39 -3.49
C ILE A 192 9.01 -6.06 -4.36
N GLY A 193 9.22 -6.15 -5.67
CA GLY A 193 8.29 -6.82 -6.59
C GLY A 193 8.10 -8.30 -6.25
N PRO A 194 9.16 -9.13 -6.30
CA PRO A 194 9.10 -10.54 -5.92
C PRO A 194 8.59 -10.77 -4.49
N LEU A 195 9.04 -9.98 -3.51
CA LEU A 195 8.60 -10.11 -2.12
C LEU A 195 7.11 -9.81 -1.97
N THR A 196 6.63 -8.71 -2.55
CA THR A 196 5.21 -8.34 -2.49
C THR A 196 4.35 -9.43 -3.12
N GLN A 197 4.75 -9.98 -4.26
CA GLN A 197 4.02 -11.08 -4.89
C GLN A 197 3.98 -12.32 -3.98
N PHE A 198 5.14 -12.75 -3.46
CA PHE A 198 5.25 -13.90 -2.58
C PHE A 198 4.34 -13.79 -1.34
N PHE A 199 4.33 -12.62 -0.69
CA PHE A 199 3.50 -12.40 0.49
C PHE A 199 2.03 -12.17 0.15
N LEU A 200 1.72 -11.50 -0.96
CA LEU A 200 0.34 -11.30 -1.41
C LEU A 200 -0.36 -12.65 -1.62
N GLU A 201 0.29 -13.61 -2.29
CA GLU A 201 -0.27 -14.95 -2.50
C GLU A 201 -0.65 -15.66 -1.19
N ARG A 202 0.07 -15.36 -0.10
CA ARG A 202 -0.15 -15.93 1.25
C ARG A 202 -1.15 -15.14 2.08
N CYS A 203 -1.19 -13.83 1.90
CA CYS A 203 -2.03 -12.92 2.68
C CYS A 203 -3.38 -12.64 2.02
N ILE A 204 -3.60 -12.98 0.75
CA ILE A 204 -4.84 -12.63 0.05
C ILE A 204 -6.07 -13.30 0.68
N ILE A 205 -7.00 -12.49 1.15
CA ILE A 205 -8.27 -12.99 1.69
C ILE A 205 -9.20 -13.31 0.53
N ARG A 206 -9.37 -14.59 0.21
CA ARG A 206 -10.33 -15.02 -0.81
C ARG A 206 -11.75 -14.70 -0.35
N LEU A 207 -12.48 -13.96 -1.19
CA LEU A 207 -13.85 -13.53 -0.93
C LEU A 207 -14.84 -14.47 -1.63
N PRO A 208 -16.01 -14.76 -1.03
CA PRO A 208 -17.05 -15.54 -1.70
C PRO A 208 -17.48 -14.87 -3.00
N ARG A 209 -17.57 -15.63 -4.09
CA ARG A 209 -18.15 -15.13 -5.34
C ARG A 209 -19.64 -14.85 -5.13
N PRO A 210 -20.16 -13.67 -5.48
CA PRO A 210 -21.60 -13.47 -5.53
C PRO A 210 -22.21 -14.44 -6.55
N GLY A 211 -23.15 -15.29 -6.11
CA GLY A 211 -23.97 -16.11 -7.02
C GLY A 211 -23.66 -17.61 -7.13
N VAL A 212 -22.64 -18.15 -6.47
CA VAL A 212 -22.46 -19.62 -6.40
C VAL A 212 -23.18 -20.14 -5.15
N LYS A 213 -24.41 -20.64 -5.32
CA LYS A 213 -25.06 -21.47 -4.30
C LYS A 213 -24.14 -22.65 -3.98
N ALA A 214 -23.97 -22.95 -2.70
CA ALA A 214 -23.29 -24.17 -2.27
C ALA A 214 -23.96 -25.39 -2.94
N PRO A 215 -23.19 -26.37 -3.47
CA PRO A 215 -23.79 -27.62 -3.94
C PRO A 215 -24.41 -28.31 -2.72
N GLY A 216 -25.74 -28.29 -2.61
CA GLY A 216 -26.45 -28.96 -1.51
C GLY A 216 -27.75 -28.35 -1.03
N SER A 217 -28.19 -27.17 -1.49
CA SER A 217 -29.54 -26.70 -1.16
C SER A 217 -30.57 -27.35 -2.10
N THR A 218 -31.00 -28.56 -1.76
CA THR A 218 -32.14 -29.25 -2.34
C THR A 218 -33.34 -28.30 -2.29
N VAL A 219 -33.78 -27.82 -3.45
CA VAL A 219 -35.05 -27.11 -3.55
C VAL A 219 -36.12 -28.19 -3.44
N THR A 220 -36.73 -28.32 -2.26
CA THR A 220 -38.02 -29.01 -2.12
C THR A 220 -38.99 -28.27 -3.03
N LYS A 221 -39.25 -28.86 -4.19
CA LYS A 221 -40.26 -28.41 -5.14
C LYS A 221 -41.60 -28.58 -4.42
N GLN A 222 -42.20 -27.48 -3.96
CA GLN A 222 -43.61 -27.50 -3.58
C GLN A 222 -44.41 -27.86 -4.83
N GLU A 223 -44.93 -29.08 -4.86
CA GLU A 223 -45.98 -29.47 -5.79
C GLU A 223 -47.21 -28.62 -5.49
N LYS A 224 -47.58 -27.78 -6.45
CA LYS A 224 -48.89 -27.14 -6.51
C LYS A 224 -49.87 -28.20 -7.03
N PRO A 225 -50.95 -28.53 -6.31
CA PRO A 225 -51.96 -29.44 -6.84
C PRO A 225 -52.62 -28.82 -8.07
N LEU A 226 -52.76 -29.65 -9.11
CA LEU A 226 -53.55 -29.39 -10.30
C LEU A 226 -55.04 -29.32 -9.91
N ASP A 227 -55.70 -28.33 -10.50
CA ASP A 227 -57.11 -27.95 -10.52
C ASP A 227 -58.18 -28.97 -10.10
N GLY A 228 -59.20 -28.43 -9.39
CA GLY A 228 -60.51 -29.02 -9.12
C GLY A 228 -61.44 -27.97 -8.52
#